data_AF-A0A951NK80-F1
#
_entry.id   AF-A0A951NK80-F1
#
_cell.length_a   1.000
_cell.length_b   1.000
_cell.length_c   1.000
_cell.angle_alpha   90.00
_cell.angle_beta   90.00
_cell.angle_gamma   90.00
#
_symmetry.space_group_name_H-M   'P 1'
#
loop_
_entity.id
_entity.type
_entity.pdbx_description
1 polymer ?
#
loop_
_entity_poly.entity_id
_entity_poly.type
_entity_poly.pdbx_seq_one_letter_code
_entity_poly.pdbx_strand_id
1 'polypeptide(L)'
;MRAPNLPELRRGVLAVCVLSDLDLEPAADGVLLTGVPPVSVSWTQLRRALAGHDPEQATGRARLTDWLLARRWCADAGRETVELALRPVGLPLDHVAHPGLDWVQERVMGDALDLGLGAVGLDPADRDRVVLLPASVVDAIGIDSDVVWQRVRADLERLGRLAAERARQDQKGVLRPFGDCDAVTLLGARSLRAALAQQDNGLGAAVVPMLRRGWTRLAH
;
A
#
# COMPACT_ATOMS: atom_id res chain seq x y z
N MET A 1 16.43 -1.71 -17.94
CA MET A 1 16.91 -1.26 -16.61
C MET A 1 18.04 -2.18 -16.17
N ARG A 2 19.14 -1.63 -15.64
CA ARG A 2 20.26 -2.40 -15.09
C ARG A 2 20.04 -2.61 -13.60
N ALA A 3 20.24 -3.83 -13.09
CA ALA A 3 20.17 -4.09 -11.66
C ALA A 3 21.31 -3.36 -10.93
N PRO A 4 21.03 -2.69 -9.79
CA PRO A 4 22.05 -1.97 -9.04
C PRO A 4 23.10 -2.94 -8.47
N ASN A 5 24.36 -2.52 -8.55
CA ASN A 5 25.47 -3.21 -7.92
C ASN A 5 25.50 -2.96 -6.41
N LEU A 6 26.33 -3.72 -5.69
CA LEU A 6 26.39 -3.64 -4.23
C LEU A 6 26.81 -2.24 -3.71
N PRO A 7 27.82 -1.56 -4.28
CA PRO A 7 28.14 -0.18 -3.93
C PRO A 7 26.97 0.81 -4.08
N GLU A 8 26.21 0.73 -5.18
CA GLU A 8 25.03 1.57 -5.41
C GLU A 8 23.95 1.31 -4.36
N LEU A 9 23.67 0.04 -4.03
CA LEU A 9 22.73 -0.32 -2.96
C LEU A 9 23.15 0.25 -1.61
N ARG A 10 24.44 0.13 -1.26
CA ARG A 10 24.97 0.67 0.01
C ARG A 10 24.82 2.18 0.09
N ARG A 11 25.10 2.92 -1.00
CA ARG A 11 24.90 4.37 -1.05
C ARG A 11 23.43 4.75 -0.92
N GLY A 12 22.53 4.01 -1.60
CA GLY A 12 21.09 4.19 -1.46
C GLY A 12 20.61 4.04 -0.04
N VAL A 13 21.00 2.94 0.63
CA VAL A 13 20.62 2.69 2.02
C VAL A 13 21.19 3.73 2.98
N LEU A 14 22.45 4.15 2.78
CA LEU A 14 23.04 5.24 3.55
C LEU A 14 22.26 6.56 3.37
N ALA A 15 21.86 6.87 2.14
CA ALA A 15 21.04 8.05 1.88
C ALA A 15 19.68 7.98 2.59
N VAL A 16 19.03 6.81 2.60
CA VAL A 16 17.77 6.62 3.35
C VAL A 16 17.98 6.80 4.85
N CYS A 17 19.02 6.19 5.43
CA CYS A 17 19.38 6.35 6.84
C CYS A 17 19.48 7.83 7.22
N VAL A 18 20.24 8.62 6.44
CA VAL A 18 20.47 10.05 6.71
C VAL A 18 19.22 10.91 6.46
N LEU A 19 18.48 10.66 5.38
CA LEU A 19 17.36 11.52 4.97
C LEU A 19 16.05 11.20 5.69
N SER A 20 15.91 9.99 6.23
CA SER A 20 14.66 9.51 6.83
C SER A 20 14.81 9.09 8.28
N ASP A 21 15.96 9.41 8.90
CA ASP A 21 16.26 9.14 10.31
C ASP A 21 16.02 7.66 10.68
N LEU A 22 16.45 6.77 9.78
CA LEU A 22 16.28 5.33 9.92
C LEU A 22 17.58 4.70 10.43
N ASP A 23 17.59 4.35 11.70
CA ASP A 23 18.72 3.67 12.33
C ASP A 23 18.94 2.27 11.76
N LEU A 24 20.17 2.02 11.30
CA LEU A 24 20.60 0.73 10.77
C LEU A 24 22.07 0.46 11.01
N GLU A 25 22.41 -0.82 11.12
CA GLU A 25 23.78 -1.31 11.18
C GLU A 25 24.12 -2.08 9.89
N PRO A 26 25.28 -1.79 9.26
CA PRO A 26 25.70 -2.53 8.07
C PRO A 26 26.11 -3.97 8.43
N ALA A 27 25.70 -4.93 7.59
CA ALA A 27 26.11 -6.34 7.68
C ALA A 27 26.71 -6.84 6.36
N ALA A 28 27.34 -8.01 6.38
CA ALA A 28 27.97 -8.59 5.19
C ALA A 28 26.92 -8.91 4.10
N ASP A 29 25.79 -9.48 4.51
CA ASP A 29 24.69 -9.95 3.65
C ASP A 29 23.52 -8.97 3.52
N GLY A 30 23.58 -7.83 4.23
CA GLY A 30 22.51 -6.84 4.21
C GLY A 30 22.70 -5.69 5.19
N VAL A 31 21.60 -5.27 5.79
CA VAL A 31 21.55 -4.33 6.90
C VAL A 31 20.65 -4.84 8.00
N LEU A 32 20.95 -4.45 9.23
CA LEU A 32 20.12 -4.70 10.40
C LEU A 32 19.41 -3.38 10.74
N LEU A 33 18.10 -3.33 10.60
CA LEU A 33 17.32 -2.21 11.12
C LEU A 33 17.26 -2.34 12.63
N THR A 34 17.74 -1.33 13.34
CA THR A 34 17.75 -1.33 14.81
C THR A 34 16.32 -1.16 15.34
N GLY A 35 16.13 -1.36 16.64
CA GLY A 35 14.82 -1.42 17.28
C GLY A 35 14.56 -2.78 17.93
N VAL A 36 13.36 -2.95 18.50
CA VAL A 36 12.99 -4.17 19.22
C VAL A 36 11.70 -4.73 18.63
N PRO A 37 11.75 -5.87 17.91
CA PRO A 37 12.94 -6.67 17.60
C PRO A 37 13.82 -6.06 16.49
N PRO A 38 15.12 -6.37 16.42
CA PRO A 38 15.94 -5.98 15.28
C PRO A 38 15.50 -6.73 14.01
N VAL A 39 15.54 -6.06 12.85
CA VAL A 39 15.06 -6.65 11.57
C VAL A 39 16.21 -6.77 10.58
N SER A 40 16.58 -8.00 10.24
CA SER A 40 17.56 -8.26 9.18
C SER A 40 16.94 -8.11 7.80
N VAL A 41 17.62 -7.37 6.93
CA VAL A 41 17.24 -7.11 5.54
C VAL A 41 18.43 -7.40 4.64
N SER A 42 18.31 -8.44 3.80
CA SER A 42 19.37 -8.81 2.86
C SER A 42 19.51 -7.82 1.69
N TRP A 43 20.70 -7.77 1.09
CA TRP A 43 20.94 -7.02 -0.17
C TRP A 43 20.03 -7.48 -1.32
N THR A 44 19.63 -8.75 -1.32
CA THR A 44 18.69 -9.30 -2.31
C THR A 44 17.28 -8.74 -2.13
N GLN A 45 16.80 -8.61 -0.89
CA GLN A 45 15.50 -7.99 -0.61
C GLN A 45 15.49 -6.51 -1.00
N LEU A 46 16.55 -5.76 -0.68
CA LEU A 46 16.69 -4.35 -1.08
C LEU A 46 16.66 -4.18 -2.61
N ARG A 47 17.36 -5.06 -3.34
CA ARG A 47 17.33 -5.05 -4.81
C ARG A 47 15.94 -5.33 -5.37
N ARG A 48 15.18 -6.23 -4.75
CA ARG A 48 13.79 -6.51 -5.15
C ARG A 48 12.90 -5.30 -4.87
N ALA A 49 13.01 -4.69 -3.70
CA ALA A 49 12.24 -3.49 -3.32
C ALA A 49 12.42 -2.31 -4.31
N LEU A 50 13.61 -2.20 -4.92
CA LEU A 50 13.89 -1.21 -5.95
C LEU A 50 13.20 -1.48 -7.29
N ALA A 51 12.79 -2.71 -7.59
CA ALA A 51 12.18 -3.11 -8.86
C ALA A 51 12.91 -2.58 -10.13
N GLY A 52 14.24 -2.50 -10.07
CA GLY A 52 15.08 -2.00 -11.18
C GLY A 52 15.28 -0.48 -11.22
N HIS A 53 14.71 0.28 -10.30
CA HIS A 53 15.03 1.70 -10.12
C HIS A 53 16.44 1.89 -9.55
N ASP A 54 17.06 3.00 -9.94
CA ASP A 54 18.36 3.41 -9.42
C ASP A 54 18.21 3.95 -7.99
N PRO A 55 18.88 3.35 -6.98
CA PRO A 55 18.82 3.78 -5.59
C PRO A 55 19.36 5.19 -5.34
N GLU A 56 20.11 5.78 -6.28
CA GLU A 56 20.62 7.15 -6.17
C GLU A 56 19.69 8.20 -6.79
N GLN A 57 18.63 7.76 -7.47
CA GLN A 57 17.58 8.66 -8.00
C GLN A 57 16.48 8.87 -6.96
N ALA A 58 15.75 10.00 -7.08
CA ALA A 58 14.68 10.35 -6.14
C ALA A 58 13.62 9.24 -6.01
N THR A 59 13.18 8.66 -7.14
CA THR A 59 12.19 7.58 -7.14
C THR A 59 12.70 6.30 -6.47
N GLY A 60 13.95 5.89 -6.75
CA GLY A 60 14.53 4.69 -6.14
C GLY A 60 14.75 4.88 -4.63
N ARG A 61 15.21 6.06 -4.21
CA ARG A 61 15.31 6.43 -2.79
C ARG A 61 13.96 6.42 -2.09
N ALA A 62 12.93 7.02 -2.69
CA ALA A 62 11.59 7.04 -2.11
C ALA A 62 11.04 5.62 -1.91
N ARG A 63 11.19 4.74 -2.91
CA ARG A 63 10.77 3.33 -2.80
C ARG A 63 11.53 2.57 -1.72
N LEU A 64 12.85 2.74 -1.64
CA LEU A 64 13.64 2.13 -0.57
C LEU A 64 13.23 2.64 0.81
N THR A 65 12.97 3.95 0.93
CA THR A 65 12.52 4.59 2.16
C THR A 65 11.20 3.99 2.62
N ASP A 66 10.18 4.01 1.75
CA ASP A 66 8.85 3.48 2.07
C ASP A 66 8.92 1.99 2.43
N TRP A 67 9.71 1.19 1.70
CA TRP A 67 9.85 -0.24 1.96
C TRP A 67 10.56 -0.53 3.29
N LEU A 68 11.65 0.20 3.59
CA LEU A 68 12.42 0.03 4.81
C LEU A 68 11.65 0.50 6.06
N LEU A 69 10.95 1.63 5.96
CA LEU A 69 10.07 2.11 7.02
C LEU A 69 8.92 1.14 7.25
N ALA A 70 8.28 0.63 6.20
CA ALA A 70 7.25 -0.39 6.34
C ALA A 70 7.77 -1.64 7.06
N ARG A 71 8.99 -2.10 6.74
CA ARG A 71 9.63 -3.22 7.45
C ARG A 71 9.87 -2.93 8.93
N ARG A 72 10.35 -1.73 9.26
CA ARG A 72 10.61 -1.31 10.64
C ARG A 72 9.31 -1.18 11.43
N TRP A 73 8.34 -0.45 10.91
CA TRP A 73 7.05 -0.22 11.56
C TRP A 73 6.22 -1.49 11.75
N CYS A 74 6.22 -2.40 10.76
CA CYS A 74 5.55 -3.70 10.93
C CYS A 74 6.18 -4.53 12.06
N ALA A 75 7.50 -4.49 12.20
CA ALA A 75 8.18 -5.21 13.26
C ALA A 75 7.95 -4.56 14.64
N ASP A 76 7.90 -3.23 14.72
CA ASP A 76 7.61 -2.51 15.96
C ASP A 76 6.16 -2.68 16.42
N ALA A 77 5.21 -2.69 15.48
CA ALA A 77 3.80 -2.94 15.78
C ALA A 77 3.56 -4.41 16.20
N GLY A 78 4.31 -5.33 15.61
CA GLY A 78 4.14 -6.77 15.83
C GLY A 78 3.01 -7.37 15.01
N ARG A 79 3.04 -8.71 14.89
CA ARG A 79 2.19 -9.47 13.97
C ARG A 79 0.70 -9.21 14.16
N GLU A 80 0.20 -9.32 15.39
CA GLU A 80 -1.24 -9.21 15.67
C GLU A 80 -1.77 -7.82 15.32
N THR A 81 -1.02 -6.77 15.67
CA THR A 81 -1.39 -5.38 15.36
C THR A 81 -1.39 -5.13 13.86
N VAL A 82 -0.38 -5.61 13.13
CA VAL A 82 -0.36 -5.50 11.66
C VAL A 82 -1.53 -6.25 11.05
N GLU A 83 -1.82 -7.46 11.50
CA GLU A 83 -2.92 -8.25 10.94
C GLU A 83 -4.29 -7.56 11.08
N LEU A 84 -4.52 -6.88 12.21
CA LEU A 84 -5.72 -6.08 12.47
C LEU A 84 -5.74 -4.74 11.71
N ALA A 85 -4.57 -4.22 11.32
CA ALA A 85 -4.44 -2.98 10.57
C ALA A 85 -4.53 -3.17 9.04
N LEU A 86 -4.37 -4.40 8.55
CA LEU A 86 -4.37 -4.71 7.12
C LEU A 86 -5.72 -4.42 6.46
N ARG A 87 -5.66 -3.81 5.28
CA ARG A 87 -6.81 -3.37 4.50
C ARG A 87 -6.49 -3.40 2.99
N PRO A 88 -7.51 -3.48 2.12
CA PRO A 88 -7.29 -3.43 0.68
C PRO A 88 -7.06 -1.98 0.23
N VAL A 89 -6.07 -1.72 -0.61
CA VAL A 89 -5.82 -0.39 -1.17
C VAL A 89 -5.84 -0.47 -2.68
N GLY A 90 -6.60 0.42 -3.33
CA GLY A 90 -6.56 0.59 -4.78
C GLY A 90 -5.76 1.82 -5.20
N LEU A 91 -4.85 1.67 -6.16
CA LEU A 91 -4.07 2.77 -6.75
C LEU A 91 -4.17 2.72 -8.28
N PRO A 92 -4.32 3.86 -8.97
CA PRO A 92 -4.08 3.91 -10.41
C PRO A 92 -2.65 3.44 -10.73
N LEU A 93 -2.47 2.80 -11.88
CA LEU A 93 -1.18 2.24 -12.31
C LEU A 93 -0.05 3.29 -12.29
N ASP A 94 -0.36 4.51 -12.76
CA ASP A 94 0.61 5.61 -12.86
C ASP A 94 0.68 6.50 -11.60
N HIS A 95 0.06 6.06 -10.50
CA HIS A 95 0.08 6.84 -9.27
C HIS A 95 1.50 6.93 -8.70
N VAL A 96 1.92 8.14 -8.26
CA VAL A 96 3.29 8.38 -7.76
C VAL A 96 3.68 7.49 -6.57
N ALA A 97 2.70 7.14 -5.73
CA ALA A 97 2.88 6.24 -4.59
C ALA A 97 2.75 4.75 -4.94
N HIS A 98 2.57 4.37 -6.21
CA HIS A 98 2.40 2.98 -6.61
C HIS A 98 3.70 2.18 -6.32
N PRO A 99 3.68 1.16 -5.43
CA PRO A 99 4.89 0.46 -5.01
C PRO A 99 5.44 -0.52 -6.05
N GLY A 100 4.86 -0.54 -7.25
CA GLY A 100 5.19 -1.45 -8.34
C GLY A 100 4.49 -2.80 -8.25
N LEU A 101 4.80 -3.67 -9.20
CA LEU A 101 4.08 -4.93 -9.41
C LEU A 101 4.16 -5.92 -8.25
N ASP A 102 5.22 -5.89 -7.45
CA ASP A 102 5.40 -6.78 -6.28
C ASP A 102 4.41 -6.49 -5.13
N TRP A 103 3.69 -5.37 -5.21
CA TRP A 103 2.61 -5.04 -4.28
C TRP A 103 1.22 -5.45 -4.80
N VAL A 104 1.10 -5.64 -6.11
CA VAL A 104 -0.18 -5.85 -6.78
C VAL A 104 -0.67 -7.27 -6.54
N GLN A 105 -1.82 -7.38 -5.89
CA GLN A 105 -2.53 -8.62 -5.62
C GLN A 105 -3.65 -8.88 -6.65
N GLU A 106 -4.25 -7.82 -7.19
CA GLU A 106 -5.28 -7.93 -8.23
C GLU A 106 -5.26 -6.70 -9.14
N ARG A 107 -5.39 -6.92 -10.46
CA ARG A 107 -5.60 -5.85 -11.43
C ARG A 107 -7.07 -5.72 -11.79
N VAL A 108 -7.62 -4.52 -11.64
CA VAL A 108 -8.96 -4.21 -12.12
C VAL A 108 -8.92 -4.06 -13.64
N MET A 109 -9.86 -4.73 -14.32
CA MET A 109 -9.97 -4.73 -15.79
C MET A 109 -9.92 -3.33 -16.41
N GLY A 110 -9.25 -3.23 -17.56
CA GLY A 110 -9.00 -1.97 -18.26
C GLY A 110 -7.85 -1.16 -17.65
N ASP A 111 -6.98 -1.80 -16.85
CA ASP A 111 -5.83 -1.20 -16.17
C ASP A 111 -6.19 0.04 -15.34
N ALA A 112 -7.44 0.09 -14.86
CA ALA A 112 -7.97 1.25 -14.16
C ALA A 112 -7.37 1.41 -12.76
N LEU A 113 -7.18 0.30 -12.06
CA LEU A 113 -6.67 0.25 -10.69
C LEU A 113 -5.92 -1.06 -10.46
N ASP A 114 -4.79 -0.95 -9.77
CA ASP A 114 -4.14 -2.08 -9.11
C ASP A 114 -4.55 -2.09 -7.63
N LEU A 115 -4.87 -3.28 -7.12
CA LEU A 115 -5.21 -3.50 -5.73
C LEU A 115 -4.08 -4.26 -5.04
N GLY A 116 -3.80 -3.89 -3.79
CA GLY A 116 -2.85 -4.57 -2.94
C GLY A 116 -3.14 -4.33 -1.46
N LEU A 117 -2.20 -4.74 -0.61
CA LEU A 117 -2.32 -4.59 0.83
C LEU A 117 -1.77 -3.24 1.29
N GLY A 118 -2.49 -2.61 2.21
CA GLY A 118 -1.98 -1.49 3.00
C GLY A 118 -2.37 -1.66 4.45
N ALA A 119 -1.83 -0.80 5.31
CA ALA A 119 -2.17 -0.74 6.71
C ALA A 119 -2.21 0.71 7.21
N VAL A 120 -2.98 0.90 8.28
CA VAL A 120 -3.08 2.16 9.02
C VAL A 120 -2.51 2.02 10.42
N GLY A 121 -2.21 3.14 11.07
CA GLY A 121 -1.69 3.15 12.44
C GLY A 121 -0.27 2.61 12.58
N LEU A 122 0.42 2.33 11.46
CA LEU A 122 1.82 1.87 11.45
C LEU A 122 2.81 3.02 11.53
N ASP A 123 2.56 4.13 10.83
CA ASP A 123 3.42 5.30 10.88
C ASP A 123 3.23 6.01 12.25
N PRO A 124 4.27 6.10 13.08
CA PRO A 124 4.17 6.72 14.40
C PRO A 124 3.97 8.25 14.35
N ALA A 125 4.36 8.89 13.24
CA ALA A 125 4.19 10.34 13.05
C ALA A 125 2.80 10.68 12.49
N ASP A 126 2.19 9.78 11.73
CA ASP A 126 0.85 9.96 11.17
C ASP A 126 0.07 8.64 11.16
N ARG A 127 -0.75 8.42 12.19
CA ARG A 127 -1.56 7.20 12.33
C ARG A 127 -2.63 7.04 11.26
N ASP A 128 -3.04 8.11 10.60
CA ASP A 128 -4.05 8.07 9.55
C ASP A 128 -3.44 7.75 8.18
N ARG A 129 -2.10 7.81 8.06
CA ARG A 129 -1.37 7.49 6.83
C ARG A 129 -1.57 6.04 6.44
N VAL A 130 -1.82 5.85 5.14
CA VAL A 130 -1.78 4.54 4.50
C VAL A 130 -0.34 4.14 4.24
N VAL A 131 0.13 3.09 4.91
CA VAL A 131 1.41 2.45 4.59
C VAL A 131 1.13 1.29 3.64
N LEU A 132 1.70 1.35 2.44
CA LEU A 132 1.54 0.30 1.44
C LEU A 132 2.48 -0.85 1.78
N LEU A 133 1.96 -2.07 1.78
CA LEU A 133 2.67 -3.25 2.26
C LEU A 133 2.81 -4.27 1.13
N PRO A 134 3.94 -4.28 0.40
CA PRO A 134 4.25 -5.36 -0.53
C PRO A 134 4.21 -6.72 0.17
N ALA A 135 3.88 -7.80 -0.55
CA ALA A 135 3.77 -9.16 0.01
C ALA A 135 5.02 -9.54 0.83
N SER A 136 6.20 -9.24 0.29
CA SER A 136 7.50 -9.46 0.96
C SER A 136 7.66 -8.81 2.35
N VAL A 137 6.91 -7.76 2.66
CA VAL A 137 6.90 -7.10 3.98
C VAL A 137 5.96 -7.84 4.92
N VAL A 138 4.77 -8.22 4.43
CA VAL A 138 3.74 -8.94 5.18
C VAL A 138 4.22 -10.36 5.53
N ASP A 139 4.80 -11.06 4.57
CA ASP A 139 5.34 -12.42 4.77
C ASP A 139 6.52 -12.41 5.77
N ALA A 140 7.32 -11.33 5.78
CA ALA A 140 8.49 -11.21 6.66
C ALA A 140 8.13 -11.13 8.16
N ILE A 141 6.90 -10.73 8.50
CA ILE A 141 6.38 -10.75 9.88
C ILE A 141 5.54 -12.01 10.19
N GLY A 142 5.55 -12.99 9.28
CA GLY A 142 4.88 -14.28 9.46
C GLY A 142 3.37 -14.24 9.20
N ILE A 143 2.90 -13.26 8.43
CA ILE A 143 1.51 -13.21 7.93
C ILE A 143 1.52 -13.71 6.48
N ASP A 144 0.69 -14.71 6.18
CA ASP A 144 0.49 -15.17 4.81
C ASP A 144 -0.30 -14.12 4.02
N SER A 145 0.39 -13.43 3.11
CA SER A 145 -0.19 -12.33 2.34
C SER A 145 -1.32 -12.79 1.40
N ASP A 146 -1.27 -14.01 0.87
CA ASP A 146 -2.32 -14.56 -0.01
C ASP A 146 -3.60 -14.84 0.79
N VAL A 147 -3.46 -15.47 1.96
CA VAL A 147 -4.60 -15.75 2.85
C VAL A 147 -5.26 -14.45 3.32
N VAL A 148 -4.46 -13.47 3.74
CA VAL A 148 -5.00 -12.17 4.16
C VAL A 148 -5.63 -11.43 2.99
N TRP A 149 -5.02 -11.50 1.79
CA TRP A 149 -5.58 -10.89 0.59
C TRP A 149 -7.01 -11.37 0.32
N GLN A 150 -7.26 -12.68 0.38
CA GLN A 150 -8.62 -13.22 0.18
C GLN A 150 -9.63 -12.65 1.19
N ARG A 151 -9.23 -12.52 2.47
CA ARG A 151 -10.06 -11.92 3.52
C ARG A 151 -10.39 -10.47 3.23
N VAL A 152 -9.38 -9.63 3.00
CA VAL A 152 -9.59 -8.19 2.79
C VAL A 152 -10.31 -7.90 1.47
N ARG A 153 -10.12 -8.75 0.45
CA ARG A 153 -10.86 -8.70 -0.81
C ARG A 153 -12.35 -9.01 -0.60
N ALA A 154 -12.67 -10.02 0.20
CA ALA A 154 -14.06 -10.34 0.53
C ALA A 154 -14.74 -9.18 1.29
N ASP A 155 -14.02 -8.53 2.19
CA ASP A 155 -14.49 -7.31 2.86
C ASP A 155 -14.67 -6.14 1.90
N LEU A 156 -13.75 -5.93 0.94
CA LEU A 156 -13.90 -4.92 -0.10
C LEU A 156 -15.19 -5.13 -0.91
N GLU A 157 -15.50 -6.36 -1.31
CA GLU A 157 -16.75 -6.67 -2.02
C GLU A 157 -17.99 -6.45 -1.15
N ARG A 158 -17.91 -6.74 0.16
CA ARG A 158 -19.00 -6.44 1.09
C ARG A 158 -19.24 -4.94 1.22
N LEU A 159 -18.17 -4.16 1.37
CA LEU A 159 -18.25 -2.69 1.44
C LEU A 159 -18.71 -2.08 0.11
N GLY A 160 -18.28 -2.64 -1.02
CA GLY A 160 -18.72 -2.23 -2.36
C GLY A 160 -20.22 -2.38 -2.58
N ARG A 161 -20.83 -3.48 -2.12
CA ARG A 161 -22.30 -3.65 -2.15
C ARG A 161 -23.02 -2.57 -1.34
N LEU A 162 -22.56 -2.29 -0.13
CA LEU A 162 -23.14 -1.25 0.73
C LEU A 162 -22.95 0.17 0.15
N ALA A 163 -21.80 0.42 -0.48
CA ALA A 163 -21.53 1.67 -1.19
C ALA A 163 -22.46 1.83 -2.40
N ALA A 164 -22.73 0.76 -3.15
CA ALA A 164 -23.66 0.77 -4.29
C ALA A 164 -25.11 1.06 -3.86
N GLU A 165 -25.55 0.50 -2.73
CA GLU A 165 -26.86 0.81 -2.14
C GLU A 165 -26.98 2.29 -1.81
N ARG A 166 -25.94 2.89 -1.21
CA ARG A 166 -25.91 4.32 -0.92
C ARG A 166 -25.87 5.19 -2.17
N ALA A 167 -25.04 4.83 -3.15
CA ALA A 167 -24.89 5.59 -4.39
C ALA A 167 -26.22 5.69 -5.15
N ARG A 168 -27.03 4.61 -5.15
CA ARG A 168 -28.39 4.62 -5.73
C ARG A 168 -29.35 5.61 -5.05
N GLN A 169 -29.12 5.92 -3.78
CA GLN A 169 -29.95 6.86 -3.01
C GLN A 169 -29.42 8.31 -3.08
N ASP A 170 -28.15 8.51 -3.45
CA ASP A 170 -27.54 9.83 -3.54
C ASP A 170 -27.82 10.48 -4.90
N GLN A 171 -28.71 11.47 -4.90
CA GLN A 171 -29.09 12.24 -6.08
C GLN A 171 -27.91 13.01 -6.72
N LYS A 172 -26.80 13.19 -6.00
CA LYS A 172 -25.61 13.91 -6.51
C LYS A 172 -24.56 12.99 -7.15
N GLY A 173 -24.71 11.67 -7.06
CA GLY A 173 -23.77 10.70 -7.66
C GLY A 173 -22.34 10.78 -7.10
N VAL A 174 -22.16 11.29 -5.88
CA VAL A 174 -20.85 11.44 -5.25
C VAL A 174 -20.48 10.16 -4.51
N LEU A 175 -19.38 9.51 -4.93
CA LEU A 175 -18.85 8.37 -4.21
C LEU A 175 -17.99 8.86 -3.03
N ARG A 176 -18.38 8.49 -1.82
CA ARG A 176 -17.69 8.86 -0.57
C ARG A 176 -16.93 7.66 0.01
N PRO A 177 -15.89 7.90 0.81
CA PRO A 177 -15.28 6.86 1.63
C PRO A 177 -16.34 6.14 2.46
N PHE A 178 -16.20 4.82 2.61
CA PHE A 178 -17.14 4.03 3.38
C PHE A 178 -16.46 2.89 4.14
N GLY A 179 -16.75 2.81 5.44
CA GLY A 179 -16.00 1.95 6.34
C GLY A 179 -14.52 2.34 6.35
N ASP A 180 -13.65 1.35 6.42
CA ASP A 180 -12.21 1.52 6.27
C ASP A 180 -11.83 1.37 4.79
N CYS A 181 -12.40 2.17 3.88
CA CYS A 181 -12.00 2.21 2.47
C CYS A 181 -12.19 3.62 1.91
N ASP A 182 -11.15 4.15 1.25
CA ASP A 182 -11.30 5.36 0.45
C ASP A 182 -12.15 5.08 -0.80
N ALA A 183 -12.71 6.14 -1.40
CA ALA A 183 -13.62 6.01 -2.52
C ALA A 183 -12.94 5.41 -3.78
N VAL A 184 -11.63 5.60 -3.96
CA VAL A 184 -10.87 4.99 -5.07
C VAL A 184 -10.75 3.48 -4.87
N THR A 185 -10.43 3.04 -3.65
CA THR A 185 -10.33 1.64 -3.26
C THR A 185 -11.67 0.94 -3.40
N LEU A 186 -12.78 1.61 -3.05
CA LEU A 186 -14.14 1.06 -3.24
C LEU A 186 -14.43 0.74 -4.72
N LEU A 187 -13.90 1.51 -5.68
CA LEU A 187 -14.01 1.19 -7.11
C LEU A 187 -13.28 -0.11 -7.50
N GLY A 188 -12.39 -0.62 -6.64
CA GLY A 188 -11.84 -1.97 -6.75
C GLY A 188 -12.92 -3.06 -6.70
N ALA A 189 -13.98 -2.84 -5.91
CA ALA A 189 -15.07 -3.81 -5.78
C ALA A 189 -15.85 -3.94 -7.10
N ARG A 190 -15.95 -5.18 -7.60
CA ARG A 190 -16.76 -5.51 -8.78
C ARG A 190 -18.23 -5.18 -8.55
N SER A 191 -18.75 -5.46 -7.35
CA SER A 191 -20.15 -5.17 -7.00
C SER A 191 -20.50 -3.69 -7.14
N LEU A 192 -19.63 -2.78 -6.70
CA LEU A 192 -19.84 -1.35 -6.88
C LEU A 192 -19.78 -0.95 -8.35
N ARG A 193 -18.73 -1.35 -9.07
CA ARG A 193 -18.57 -1.01 -10.49
C ARG A 193 -19.75 -1.50 -11.34
N ALA A 194 -20.22 -2.72 -11.09
CA ALA A 194 -21.38 -3.27 -11.79
C ALA A 194 -22.65 -2.44 -11.55
N ALA A 195 -22.88 -2.01 -10.31
CA ALA A 195 -24.03 -1.18 -9.98
C ALA A 195 -23.96 0.20 -10.66
N LEU A 196 -22.80 0.86 -10.61
CA LEU A 196 -22.60 2.17 -11.28
C LEU A 196 -22.80 2.06 -12.79
N ALA A 197 -22.26 1.02 -13.43
CA ALA A 197 -22.43 0.81 -14.87
C ALA A 197 -23.89 0.52 -15.27
N GLN A 198 -24.66 -0.17 -14.42
CA GLN A 198 -26.07 -0.45 -14.68
C GLN A 198 -26.97 0.79 -14.61
N GLN A 199 -26.61 1.78 -13.78
CA GLN A 199 -27.41 3.02 -13.68
C GLN A 199 -27.35 3.86 -14.96
N ASP A 200 -26.24 3.81 -15.68
CA ASP A 200 -25.95 4.69 -16.83
C ASP A 200 -25.78 3.90 -18.14
N ASN A 201 -26.53 2.81 -18.34
CA ASN A 201 -26.55 2.00 -19.57
C ASN A 201 -25.17 1.52 -20.09
N GLY A 202 -24.23 1.27 -19.17
CA GLY A 202 -22.92 0.67 -19.45
C GLY A 202 -21.70 1.54 -19.07
N LEU A 203 -21.87 2.86 -18.88
CA LEU A 203 -20.80 3.77 -18.49
C LEU A 203 -21.27 4.73 -17.40
N GLY A 204 -20.87 4.48 -16.15
CA GLY A 204 -21.21 5.34 -15.01
C GLY A 204 -20.10 6.31 -14.63
N ALA A 205 -20.45 7.57 -14.36
CA ALA A 205 -19.53 8.57 -13.84
C ALA A 205 -19.74 8.73 -12.32
N ALA A 206 -18.64 8.77 -11.56
CA ALA A 206 -18.67 9.05 -10.13
C ALA A 206 -17.70 10.18 -9.80
N VAL A 207 -18.15 11.12 -8.96
CA VAL A 207 -17.26 12.15 -8.40
C VAL A 207 -16.60 11.59 -7.15
N VAL A 208 -15.26 11.54 -7.16
CA VAL A 208 -14.43 10.95 -6.12
C VAL A 208 -13.54 12.05 -5.51
N PRO A 209 -13.94 12.72 -4.42
CA PRO A 209 -13.13 13.75 -3.79
C PRO A 209 -11.87 13.13 -3.16
N MET A 210 -10.69 13.59 -3.57
CA MET A 210 -9.39 13.18 -3.03
C MET A 210 -8.74 14.39 -2.35
N LEU A 211 -8.76 14.47 -1.02
CA LEU A 211 -8.11 15.58 -0.31
C LEU A 211 -6.79 15.17 0.34
N ARG A 212 -6.72 14.05 1.07
CA ARG A 212 -5.50 13.32 1.50
C ARG A 212 -5.98 11.91 1.85
N ARG A 213 -5.45 10.84 1.24
CA ARG A 213 -5.99 9.46 1.39
C ARG A 213 -6.03 9.07 2.88
N GLY A 214 -7.20 9.19 3.51
CA GLY A 214 -7.46 8.79 4.89
C GLY A 214 -8.47 7.66 4.91
N TRP A 215 -8.23 6.66 5.76
CA TRP A 215 -9.14 5.53 5.90
C TRP A 215 -10.38 5.87 6.72
N THR A 216 -10.28 6.81 7.66
CA THR A 216 -11.44 7.48 8.28
C THR A 216 -11.13 8.93 8.64
N ARG A 217 -11.62 9.87 7.81
CA ARG A 217 -12.16 11.20 8.22
C ARG A 217 -12.91 11.86 7.06
N LEU A 218 -14.24 11.95 7.18
CA LEU A 218 -14.94 13.20 6.88
C LEU A 218 -15.04 13.89 8.25
N ALA A 219 -14.06 14.71 8.60
CA ALA A 219 -14.28 15.66 9.69
C ALA A 219 -15.34 16.66 9.19
N HIS A 220 -16.38 16.85 9.98
CA HIS A 220 -17.35 17.93 9.80
C HIS A 220 -16.64 19.28 9.67
#